data_AF-A0A2I9LPC1-F1
#
_entry.id   AF-A0A2I9LPC1-F1
#
_cell.length_a   1.000
_cell.length_b   1.000
_cell.length_c   1.000
_cell.angle_alpha   90.00
_cell.angle_beta   90.00
_cell.angle_gamma   90.00
#
_symmetry.space_group_name_H-M   'P 1'
#
loop_
_entity.id
_entity.type
_entity.pdbx_description
1 polymer ?
#
loop_
_entity_poly.entity_id
_entity_poly.type
_entity_poly.pdbx_seq_one_letter_code
_entity_poly.pdbx_strand_id
1 'polypeptide(L)'
;MNYFILILVAAILILDVNCKDGYPIDGNACRYECWKNEYCDKLCKDKKGKDGYCYGWNLMCWCNGLPDKEAIKTNQKCNGKRK
;
A
#
# COMPACT_ATOMS: atom_id res chain seq x y z
N MET A 1 -20.95 10.84 -32.02
CA MET A 1 -19.69 11.09 -31.26
C MET A 1 -19.88 10.60 -29.84
N ASN A 2 -18.89 9.90 -29.32
CA ASN A 2 -19.03 8.93 -28.23
C ASN A 2 -18.96 9.59 -26.84
N TYR A 3 -19.84 10.57 -26.59
CA TYR A 3 -19.84 11.36 -25.34
C TYR A 3 -20.16 10.50 -24.12
N PHE A 4 -20.94 9.43 -24.29
CA PHE A 4 -21.20 8.45 -23.23
C PHE A 4 -19.92 7.79 -22.70
N ILE A 5 -18.97 7.44 -23.58
CA ILE A 5 -17.70 6.86 -23.14
C ILE A 5 -16.85 7.91 -22.42
N LEU A 6 -16.84 9.16 -22.89
CA LEU A 6 -16.11 10.25 -22.22
C LEU A 6 -16.65 10.53 -20.82
N ILE A 7 -17.98 10.55 -20.65
CA ILE A 7 -18.65 10.76 -19.36
C ILE A 7 -18.38 9.57 -18.41
N LEU A 8 -18.40 8.34 -18.92
CA LEU A 8 -18.10 7.15 -18.14
C LEU A 8 -16.65 7.14 -17.65
N VAL A 9 -15.69 7.47 -18.51
CA VAL A 9 -14.27 7.56 -18.14
C VAL A 9 -14.04 8.67 -17.12
N ALA A 10 -14.65 9.84 -17.30
CA ALA A 10 -14.58 10.93 -16.33
C ALA A 10 -15.17 10.53 -14.97
N ALA A 11 -16.31 9.85 -14.94
CA ALA A 11 -16.94 9.37 -13.70
C ALA A 11 -16.05 8.40 -12.92
N ILE A 12 -15.29 7.53 -13.60
CA ILE A 12 -14.35 6.59 -12.97
C ILE A 12 -13.14 7.32 -12.35
N LEU A 13 -12.72 8.45 -12.93
CA LEU A 13 -11.60 9.25 -12.41
C LEU A 13 -11.98 10.07 -11.17
N ILE A 14 -13.26 10.39 -10.97
CA ILE A 14 -13.78 11.15 -9.82
C ILE A 14 -14.16 10.22 -8.66
N LEU A 15 -14.25 8.90 -8.89
CA LEU A 15 -14.30 7.93 -7.80
C LEU A 15 -12.94 7.97 -7.11
N ASP A 16 -12.84 8.83 -6.10
CA ASP A 16 -11.76 8.87 -5.12
C ASP A 16 -11.42 7.43 -4.74
N VAL A 17 -10.32 6.93 -5.31
CA VAL A 17 -9.66 5.74 -4.81
C VAL A 17 -9.26 6.11 -3.40
N ASN A 18 -10.09 5.73 -2.42
CA ASN A 18 -9.75 5.92 -1.02
C ASN A 18 -8.40 5.23 -0.82
N CYS A 19 -7.42 6.08 -0.57
CA CYS A 19 -6.04 5.73 -0.44
C CYS A 19 -5.68 5.92 1.04
N LYS A 20 -4.92 4.98 1.58
CA LYS A 20 -4.53 4.99 2.98
C LYS A 20 -3.02 4.79 3.11
N ASP A 21 -2.50 5.31 4.20
CA ASP A 21 -1.09 5.17 4.55
C ASP A 21 -0.94 4.14 5.66
N GLY A 22 0.19 3.45 5.69
CA GLY A 22 0.51 2.56 6.80
C GLY A 22 1.51 1.47 6.49
N TYR A 23 1.67 0.58 7.47
CA TYR A 23 2.54 -0.58 7.36
C TYR A 23 1.80 -1.73 6.65
N PRO A 24 2.09 -2.04 5.36
CA PRO A 24 1.48 -3.19 4.71
C PRO A 24 1.87 -4.48 5.43
N ILE A 25 0.96 -5.45 5.40
CA ILE A 25 1.20 -6.79 5.94
C ILE A 25 1.16 -7.86 4.86
N ASP A 26 1.83 -8.98 5.11
CA ASP A 26 1.72 -10.20 4.31
C ASP A 26 0.47 -11.02 4.71
N GLY A 27 0.29 -12.18 4.06
CA GLY A 27 -0.81 -13.11 4.37
C GLY A 27 -0.77 -13.67 5.80
N ASN A 28 0.34 -13.51 6.52
CA ASN A 28 0.51 -13.92 7.91
C ASN A 28 0.39 -12.76 8.91
N ALA A 29 -0.09 -11.59 8.47
CA ALA A 29 -0.22 -10.39 9.29
C ALA A 29 1.10 -9.81 9.82
N CYS A 30 2.21 -10.12 9.14
CA CYS A 30 3.55 -9.64 9.45
C CYS A 30 3.88 -8.43 8.58
N ARG A 31 4.51 -7.42 9.18
CA ARG A 31 5.02 -6.25 8.44
C ARG A 31 6.27 -6.66 7.65
N TYR A 32 6.57 -5.91 6.60
CA TYR A 32 7.79 -6.11 5.80
C TYR A 32 8.97 -5.37 6.46
N GLU A 33 9.98 -6.13 6.85
CA GLU A 33 11.25 -5.59 7.36
C GLU A 33 12.05 -4.92 6.24
N CYS A 34 12.86 -3.92 6.60
CA CYS A 34 13.65 -3.16 5.64
C CYS A 34 14.97 -2.64 6.22
N TRP A 35 15.90 -2.40 5.30
CA TRP A 35 17.18 -1.72 5.58
C TRP A 35 17.46 -0.56 4.60
N LYS A 36 16.68 -0.48 3.53
CA LYS A 36 16.86 0.45 2.40
C LYS A 36 15.52 0.98 1.96
N ASN A 37 15.46 2.27 1.62
CA ASN A 37 14.23 2.92 1.19
C ASN A 37 13.74 2.39 -0.16
N GLU A 38 14.66 2.05 -1.06
CA GLU A 38 14.37 1.55 -2.41
C GLU A 38 13.57 0.24 -2.38
N TYR A 39 13.80 -0.61 -1.36
CA TYR A 39 13.02 -1.82 -1.16
C TYR A 39 11.56 -1.49 -0.83
N CYS A 40 11.33 -0.56 0.10
CA CYS A 40 9.98 -0.16 0.49
C CYS A 40 9.28 0.61 -0.64
N ASP A 41 9.97 1.49 -1.34
CA ASP A 41 9.42 2.20 -2.50
C ASP A 41 8.93 1.21 -3.57
N LYS A 42 9.76 0.23 -3.92
CA LYS A 42 9.37 -0.83 -4.86
C LYS A 42 8.18 -1.64 -4.34
N LEU A 43 8.24 -2.11 -3.09
CA LEU A 43 7.17 -2.89 -2.46
C LEU A 43 5.82 -2.15 -2.48
N CYS A 44 5.82 -0.87 -2.12
CA CYS A 44 4.62 -0.06 -2.07
C CYS A 44 4.06 0.20 -3.48
N LYS A 45 4.91 0.47 -4.47
CA LYS A 45 4.51 0.60 -5.87
C LYS A 45 3.97 -0.71 -6.47
N ASP A 46 4.57 -1.85 -6.13
CA ASP A 46 4.08 -3.17 -6.54
C ASP A 46 2.66 -3.42 -5.99
N LYS A 47 2.39 -2.92 -4.78
CA LYS A 47 1.07 -2.90 -4.13
C LYS A 47 0.12 -1.79 -4.61
N LYS A 48 0.49 -1.08 -5.69
CA LYS A 48 -0.27 0.05 -6.26
C LYS A 48 -0.39 1.26 -5.32
N GLY A 49 0.52 1.38 -4.36
CA GLY A 49 0.73 2.60 -3.58
C GLY A 49 1.52 3.66 -4.36
N LYS A 50 1.58 4.87 -3.80
CA LYS A 50 2.28 6.01 -4.40
C LYS A 50 3.80 5.88 -4.26
N ASP A 51 4.25 5.65 -3.03
CA ASP A 51 5.65 5.51 -2.66
C ASP A 51 5.76 4.80 -1.29
N GLY A 52 7.00 4.56 -0.87
CA GLY A 52 7.28 3.98 0.43
C GLY A 52 8.71 4.17 0.88
N TYR A 53 8.93 4.04 2.18
CA TYR A 53 10.24 4.21 2.78
C TYR A 53 10.42 3.29 4.00
N CYS A 54 11.68 3.11 4.38
CA CYS A 54 12.04 2.30 5.53
C CYS A 54 11.94 3.14 6.80
N TYR A 55 11.02 2.80 7.69
CA TYR A 55 10.79 3.56 8.91
C TYR A 55 11.88 3.26 9.94
N GLY A 56 12.81 4.20 10.13
CA GLY A 56 14.06 3.96 10.89
C GLY A 56 13.88 3.49 12.34
N TRP A 57 12.76 3.81 12.99
CA TRP A 57 12.53 3.42 14.39
C TRP A 57 12.26 1.93 14.58
N ASN A 58 11.60 1.29 13.62
CA ASN A 58 11.20 -0.12 13.74
C ASN A 58 11.71 -0.99 12.58
N LEU A 59 12.44 -0.40 11.64
CA LEU A 59 12.97 -1.05 10.44
C LEU A 59 11.87 -1.78 9.63
N MET A 60 10.70 -1.15 9.52
CA MET A 60 9.56 -1.68 8.75
C MET A 60 9.21 -0.73 7.61
N CYS A 61 8.74 -1.28 6.49
CA CYS A 61 8.25 -0.47 5.38
C CYS A 61 6.96 0.26 5.75
N TRP A 62 6.96 1.57 5.49
CA TRP A 62 5.77 2.41 5.49
C TRP A 62 5.42 2.77 4.05
N CYS A 63 4.15 2.60 3.67
CA CYS A 63 3.65 2.97 2.35
C CYS A 63 2.71 4.16 2.43
N ASN A 64 2.79 5.05 1.45
CA ASN A 64 1.81 6.10 1.25
C ASN A 64 0.91 5.79 0.05
N GLY A 65 -0.37 6.13 0.18
CA GLY A 65 -1.36 6.02 -0.88
C GLY A 65 -1.69 4.59 -1.31
N LEU A 66 -1.66 3.62 -0.40
CA LEU A 66 -2.11 2.26 -0.70
C LEU A 66 -3.61 2.24 -0.99
N PRO A 67 -4.08 1.43 -1.94
CA PRO A 67 -5.51 1.27 -2.16
C PRO A 67 -6.15 0.55 -0.96
N ASP A 68 -7.42 0.85 -0.67
CA ASP A 68 -8.14 0.31 0.49
C ASP A 68 -8.11 -1.22 0.63
N LYS A 69 -8.04 -1.94 -0.49
CA LYS A 69 -7.95 -3.41 -0.54
C LYS A 69 -6.67 -3.97 0.12
N GLU A 70 -5.60 -3.19 0.21
CA GLU A 70 -4.34 -3.65 0.79
C GLU A 70 -4.46 -3.69 2.31
N ALA A 71 -4.07 -4.81 2.90
CA ALA A 71 -4.09 -4.95 4.34
C ALA A 71 -2.92 -4.19 4.99
N ILE A 72 -3.25 -3.38 6.00
CA ILE A 72 -2.26 -2.67 6.83
C ILE A 72 -2.32 -3.18 8.27
N LYS A 73 -1.22 -2.98 9.01
CA LYS A 73 -1.12 -3.36 10.41
C LYS A 73 -2.08 -2.54 11.27
N THR A 74 -2.98 -3.22 11.97
CA THR A 74 -3.74 -2.64 13.08
C THR A 74 -3.31 -3.35 14.37
N ASN A 75 -4.12 -4.25 14.91
CA ASN A 75 -3.86 -4.95 16.17
C ASN A 75 -3.65 -6.46 16.03
N GLN A 76 -3.69 -7.00 14.80
CA GLN A 76 -3.54 -8.44 14.59
C GLN A 76 -2.11 -8.91 14.92
N LYS A 77 -1.96 -10.10 15.52
CA LYS A 77 -0.65 -10.71 15.76
C LYS A 77 -0.05 -11.24 14.45
N CYS A 78 1.26 -11.14 14.31
CA CYS A 78 1.98 -11.77 13.20
C CYS A 78 2.07 -13.27 13.49
N ASN A 79 1.56 -14.09 12.57
CA ASN A 79 1.50 -15.55 12.69
C ASN A 79 2.61 -16.25 11.87
N GLY A 80 3.47 -15.47 11.22
CA GLY A 80 4.66 -15.98 10.54
C GLY A 80 5.77 -16.28 11.54
N LYS A 81 6.57 -17.32 11.26
CA LYS A 81 7.88 -17.44 11.90
C LYS A 81 8.72 -16.25 11.41
N ARG A 82 9.31 -15.46 12.32
CA ARG A 82 10.34 -14.48 11.93
C ARG A 82 11.40 -15.26 11.13
N LYS A 83 11.58 -14.90 9.86
CA LYS A 83 12.64 -15.47 9.04
C LYS A 83 13.94 -14.75 9.33
#